data_AF-A0A0B2BPK1-F1
#
_entry.id   AF-A0A0B2BPK1-F1
#
_cell.length_a   1.000
_cell.length_b   1.000
_cell.length_c   1.000
_cell.angle_alpha   90.00
_cell.angle_beta   90.00
_cell.angle_gamma   90.00
#
_symmetry.space_group_name_H-M   'P 1'
#
loop_
_entity.id
_entity.type
_entity.pdbx_description
1 polymer ?
#
loop_
_entity_poly.entity_id
_entity_poly.type
_entity_poly.pdbx_seq_one_letter_code
_entity_poly.pdbx_strand_id
1 'polypeptide(L)'
;MSELPVVVIGAGPQGLAAAAHLLERGIEPLVLECGDGPGAAVAEWGHVRLFSAWPELVDPASARLLEATGWSAPTDGYPTGAAWVERYLAPLGRVLGDHVRYGARVTGASRRGRDRLVDADRGAQPFTVHVVDADGRESRVLARAVVDAAGTWRTPNPAGADGLPALGERAHAGLLSYAVPDAASPERFAGRHAVVIGAGHSALHAIIELDRIAEEHPGTAITWAVRRADTANAFGGGAADQLARRGALGVHARRAVERGRVEVVTGFRTAEIRRTDDRAVVVDEQGRALAPADVVVVLTGFRPDHTYLSELRLDLDPALEAPRRIAAEIDPNIHSCGSVQATGARDLAHEQEPGLYLVGMKSYGRAPTFLAMTGYEQVRSVVAMLAGDVEAAERVELALPDTGVCGGSGLYDEPAGAAGGCCTPAPQLLTIGGSSESLG
;
A
#
# COMPACT_ATOMS: atom_id res chain seq x y z
N MET A 1 -27.28 22.58 -7.11
CA MET A 1 -26.21 21.71 -6.58
C MET A 1 -25.53 22.46 -5.45
N SER A 2 -25.15 21.79 -4.36
CA SER A 2 -24.45 22.43 -3.24
C SER A 2 -23.16 23.10 -3.74
N GLU A 3 -22.95 24.38 -3.43
CA GLU A 3 -21.71 25.12 -3.76
C GLU A 3 -20.47 24.61 -3.00
N LEU A 4 -20.64 23.74 -1.99
CA LEU A 4 -19.52 23.20 -1.21
C LEU A 4 -18.69 22.17 -2.01
N PRO A 5 -17.35 22.16 -1.84
CA PRO A 5 -16.46 21.23 -2.53
C PRO A 5 -16.58 19.80 -2.00
N VAL A 6 -16.02 18.86 -2.75
CA VAL A 6 -15.66 17.53 -2.24
C VAL A 6 -14.26 17.60 -1.67
N VAL A 7 -14.10 17.31 -0.38
CA VAL A 7 -12.76 17.27 0.24
C VAL A 7 -12.16 15.89 0.02
N VAL A 8 -10.94 15.86 -0.51
CA VAL A 8 -10.13 14.64 -0.63
C VAL A 8 -8.97 14.73 0.37
N ILE A 9 -8.85 13.74 1.26
CA ILE A 9 -7.78 13.73 2.27
C ILE A 9 -6.62 12.90 1.73
N GLY A 10 -5.47 13.54 1.50
CA GLY A 10 -4.26 12.95 0.93
C GLY A 10 -4.10 13.20 -0.57
N ALA A 11 -2.90 13.61 -0.99
CA ALA A 11 -2.48 13.80 -2.38
C ALA A 11 -1.55 12.66 -2.85
N GLY A 12 -1.83 11.44 -2.41
CA GLY A 12 -1.25 10.22 -2.99
C GLY A 12 -1.89 9.85 -4.34
N PRO A 13 -1.52 8.71 -4.94
CA PRO A 13 -2.02 8.30 -6.26
C PRO A 13 -3.55 8.31 -6.37
N GLN A 14 -4.26 7.72 -5.40
CA GLN A 14 -5.71 7.67 -5.41
C GLN A 14 -6.36 9.03 -5.12
N GLY A 15 -5.74 9.86 -4.28
CA GLY A 15 -6.27 11.20 -3.97
C GLY A 15 -6.17 12.16 -5.15
N LEU A 16 -5.05 12.15 -5.87
CA LEU A 16 -4.87 12.93 -7.09
C LEU A 16 -5.79 12.43 -8.23
N ALA A 17 -5.94 11.11 -8.37
CA ALA A 17 -6.92 10.54 -9.30
C ALA A 17 -8.33 10.99 -8.95
N ALA A 18 -8.72 11.02 -7.67
CA ALA A 18 -10.04 11.47 -7.25
C ALA A 18 -10.29 12.92 -7.66
N ALA A 19 -9.30 13.80 -7.52
CA ALA A 19 -9.40 15.17 -7.99
C ALA A 19 -9.59 15.25 -9.51
N ALA A 20 -8.83 14.46 -10.29
CA ALA A 20 -8.99 14.43 -11.75
C ALA A 20 -10.40 13.97 -12.17
N HIS A 21 -10.91 12.87 -11.60
CA HIS A 21 -12.27 12.39 -11.86
C HIS A 21 -13.34 13.41 -11.44
N LEU A 22 -13.15 14.13 -10.33
CA LEU A 22 -14.09 15.17 -9.86
C LEU A 22 -14.17 16.33 -10.86
N LEU A 23 -13.02 16.79 -11.36
CA LEU A 23 -12.94 17.86 -12.37
C LEU A 23 -13.59 17.44 -13.70
N GLU A 24 -13.37 16.21 -14.17
CA GLU A 24 -14.02 15.70 -15.38
C GLU A 24 -15.56 15.71 -15.28
N ARG A 25 -16.09 15.61 -14.05
CA ARG A 25 -17.53 15.67 -13.78
C ARG A 25 -18.02 17.06 -13.35
N GLY A 26 -17.18 18.09 -13.45
CA GLY A 26 -17.53 19.47 -13.09
C GLY A 26 -17.80 19.67 -11.60
N ILE A 27 -17.21 18.83 -10.73
CA ILE A 27 -17.32 18.91 -9.28
C ILE A 27 -16.02 19.49 -8.73
N GLU A 28 -16.12 20.57 -7.95
CA GLU A 28 -14.96 21.23 -7.34
C GLU A 28 -14.30 20.31 -6.27
N PRO A 29 -13.04 19.88 -6.48
CA PRO A 29 -12.27 19.16 -5.47
C PRO A 29 -11.47 20.12 -4.58
N LEU A 30 -11.28 19.72 -3.33
CA LEU A 30 -10.24 20.28 -2.46
C LEU A 30 -9.42 19.14 -1.86
N VAL A 31 -8.21 18.94 -2.37
CA VAL A 31 -7.26 17.95 -1.84
C VAL A 31 -6.45 18.58 -0.72
N LEU A 32 -6.40 17.92 0.44
CA LEU A 32 -5.63 18.35 1.61
C LEU A 32 -4.51 17.34 1.87
N GLU A 33 -3.25 17.75 1.71
CA GLU A 33 -2.07 16.90 1.90
C GLU A 33 -1.17 17.45 3.00
N CYS A 34 -0.75 16.57 3.91
CA CYS A 34 0.11 16.94 5.04
C CYS A 34 1.59 17.12 4.65
N GLY A 35 2.04 16.46 3.58
CA GLY A 35 3.37 16.61 2.99
C GLY A 35 3.51 17.86 2.13
N ASP A 36 4.73 18.11 1.68
CA ASP A 36 5.14 19.28 0.90
C ASP A 36 4.90 19.14 -0.62
N GLY A 37 4.55 17.95 -1.09
CA GLY A 37 4.31 17.68 -2.50
C GLY A 37 3.42 16.46 -2.77
N PRO A 38 3.09 16.23 -4.05
CA PRO A 38 2.27 15.10 -4.47
C PRO A 38 3.00 13.79 -4.22
N GLY A 39 2.27 12.79 -3.71
CA GLY A 39 2.86 11.49 -3.39
C GLY A 39 3.92 11.55 -2.30
N ALA A 40 3.82 12.44 -1.31
CA ALA A 40 4.81 12.59 -0.23
C ALA A 40 5.17 11.26 0.46
N ALA A 41 4.19 10.39 0.71
CA ALA A 41 4.46 9.05 1.24
C ALA A 41 5.26 8.17 0.25
N VAL A 42 4.96 8.26 -1.05
CA VAL A 42 5.69 7.54 -2.12
C VAL A 42 7.15 7.98 -2.19
N ALA A 43 7.40 9.28 -2.02
CA ALA A 43 8.76 9.84 -2.05
C ALA A 43 9.66 9.24 -0.94
N GLU A 44 9.11 8.93 0.23
CA GLU A 44 9.88 8.35 1.36
C GLU A 44 10.39 6.94 1.09
N TRP A 45 9.72 6.17 0.24
CA TRP A 45 10.20 4.90 -0.27
C TRP A 45 10.58 4.99 -1.75
N GLY A 46 11.01 6.17 -2.20
CA GLY A 46 11.26 6.46 -3.61
C GLY A 46 12.28 5.52 -4.29
N HIS A 47 13.20 4.92 -3.54
CA HIS A 47 14.16 3.94 -4.05
C HIS A 47 13.54 2.56 -4.35
N VAL A 48 12.40 2.23 -3.73
CA VAL A 48 11.75 0.92 -3.88
C VAL A 48 11.15 0.79 -5.28
N ARG A 49 11.47 -0.30 -5.97
CA ARG A 49 10.89 -0.67 -7.26
C ARG A 49 9.51 -1.29 -7.08
N LEU A 50 8.52 -0.81 -7.83
CA LEU A 50 7.15 -1.33 -7.80
C LEU A 50 7.03 -2.62 -8.60
N PHE A 51 6.18 -3.53 -8.11
CA PHE A 51 5.83 -4.76 -8.82
C PHE A 51 4.83 -4.57 -9.97
N SER A 52 4.26 -3.37 -10.09
CA SER A 52 3.31 -2.99 -11.13
C SER A 52 4.01 -2.27 -12.27
N ALA A 53 3.65 -2.62 -13.50
CA ALA A 53 4.14 -1.94 -14.69
C ALA A 53 3.49 -0.57 -14.84
N TRP A 54 4.11 0.32 -15.62
CA TRP A 54 3.60 1.67 -15.86
C TRP A 54 2.10 1.75 -16.26
N PRO A 55 1.57 0.91 -17.17
CA PRO A 55 0.15 0.96 -17.51
C PRO A 55 -0.81 0.70 -16.34
N GLU A 56 -0.35 0.03 -15.29
CA GLU A 56 -1.13 -0.28 -14.08
C GLU A 56 -1.10 0.86 -13.04
N LEU A 57 -0.18 1.83 -13.23
CA LEU A 57 0.14 2.88 -12.26
C LEU A 57 -0.40 4.26 -12.67
N VAL A 58 -1.01 4.38 -13.84
CA VAL A 58 -1.57 5.62 -14.38
C VAL A 58 -3.09 5.49 -14.46
N ASP A 59 -3.81 6.41 -13.82
CA ASP A 59 -5.26 6.46 -13.88
C ASP A 59 -5.74 7.10 -15.21
N PRO A 60 -6.78 6.55 -15.88
CA PRO A 60 -7.24 7.06 -17.18
C PRO A 60 -7.74 8.51 -17.17
N ALA A 61 -8.42 8.98 -16.11
CA ALA A 61 -8.87 10.38 -16.04
C ALA A 61 -7.68 11.33 -15.83
N SER A 62 -6.76 10.91 -14.98
CA SER A 62 -5.50 11.62 -14.75
C SER A 62 -4.65 11.72 -16.02
N ALA A 63 -4.59 10.65 -16.83
CA ALA A 63 -3.91 10.64 -18.12
C ALA A 63 -4.51 11.67 -19.09
N ARG A 64 -5.84 11.70 -19.26
CA ARG A 64 -6.52 12.67 -20.13
C ARG A 64 -6.27 14.11 -19.70
N LEU A 65 -6.28 14.37 -18.39
CA LEU A 65 -5.97 15.69 -17.83
C LEU A 65 -4.52 16.11 -18.15
N LEU A 66 -3.57 15.17 -18.11
CA LEU A 66 -2.16 15.39 -18.41
C LEU A 66 -1.86 15.53 -19.92
N GLU A 67 -2.57 14.80 -20.78
CA GLU A 67 -2.39 14.87 -22.24
C GLU A 67 -2.52 16.30 -22.78
N ALA A 68 -3.42 17.10 -22.19
CA ALA A 68 -3.60 18.51 -22.53
C ALA A 68 -2.34 19.38 -22.30
N THR A 69 -1.37 18.92 -21.50
CA THR A 69 -0.10 19.62 -21.27
C THR A 69 1.05 19.09 -22.13
N GLY A 70 0.77 18.20 -23.09
CA GLY A 70 1.79 17.50 -23.86
C GLY A 70 2.54 16.40 -23.10
N TRP A 71 2.01 15.99 -21.94
CA TRP A 71 2.55 14.85 -21.20
C TRP A 71 2.33 13.56 -21.99
N SER A 72 3.30 12.65 -21.95
CA SER A 72 3.22 11.33 -22.60
C SER A 72 3.32 10.23 -21.56
N ALA A 73 2.33 9.34 -21.57
CA ALA A 73 2.28 8.22 -20.64
C ALA A 73 3.45 7.26 -20.87
N PRO A 74 4.20 6.88 -19.81
CA PRO A 74 5.12 5.75 -19.90
C PRO A 74 4.34 4.46 -20.21
N THR A 75 4.82 3.66 -21.16
CA THR A 75 4.09 2.48 -21.66
C THR A 75 4.65 1.14 -21.19
N ASP A 76 5.90 1.10 -20.72
CA ASP A 76 6.59 -0.13 -20.34
C ASP A 76 7.53 0.05 -19.15
N GLY A 77 7.85 -1.07 -18.50
CA GLY A 77 8.77 -1.13 -17.37
C GLY A 77 8.11 -0.96 -15.99
N TYR A 78 8.93 -1.18 -14.96
CA TYR A 78 8.53 -1.17 -13.56
C TYR A 78 9.25 -0.03 -12.84
N PRO A 79 8.56 1.09 -12.54
CA PRO A 79 9.22 2.25 -11.95
C PRO A 79 9.63 2.02 -10.50
N THR A 80 10.54 2.86 -10.02
CA THR A 80 10.70 3.10 -8.58
C THR A 80 9.65 4.09 -8.09
N GLY A 81 9.45 4.19 -6.77
CA GLY A 81 8.56 5.19 -6.18
C GLY A 81 8.93 6.61 -6.63
N ALA A 82 10.23 6.92 -6.69
CA ALA A 82 10.73 8.21 -7.15
C ALA A 82 10.38 8.46 -8.62
N ALA A 83 10.57 7.47 -9.50
CA ALA A 83 10.17 7.58 -10.90
C ALA A 83 8.65 7.76 -11.05
N TRP A 84 7.84 7.09 -10.22
CA TRP A 84 6.39 7.24 -10.21
C TRP A 84 5.95 8.65 -9.82
N VAL A 85 6.61 9.23 -8.80
CA VAL A 85 6.40 10.63 -8.42
C VAL A 85 6.82 11.57 -9.55
N GLU A 86 8.06 11.46 -10.01
CA GLU A 86 8.67 12.38 -10.98
C GLU A 86 7.91 12.41 -12.31
N ARG A 87 7.59 11.23 -12.86
CA ARG A 87 7.03 11.11 -14.22
C ARG A 87 5.51 11.16 -14.26
N TYR A 88 4.80 11.02 -13.14
CA TYR A 88 3.33 10.98 -13.13
C TYR A 88 2.69 11.83 -12.01
N LEU A 89 2.97 11.55 -10.73
CA LEU A 89 2.24 12.22 -9.64
C LEU A 89 2.57 13.72 -9.52
N ALA A 90 3.83 14.09 -9.73
CA ALA A 90 4.26 15.48 -9.72
C ALA A 90 3.71 16.29 -10.91
N PRO A 91 3.74 15.79 -12.15
CA PRO A 91 2.98 16.38 -13.25
C PRO A 91 1.50 16.55 -12.93
N LEU A 92 0.85 15.52 -12.38
CA LEU A 92 -0.58 15.57 -12.08
C LEU A 92 -0.91 16.62 -11.02
N GLY A 93 -0.14 16.67 -9.94
CA GLY A 93 -0.28 17.72 -8.91
C GLY A 93 -0.12 19.13 -9.48
N ARG A 94 0.83 19.33 -10.41
CA ARG A 94 1.03 20.63 -11.08
C ARG A 94 -0.19 21.06 -11.92
N VAL A 95 -0.82 20.13 -12.65
CA VAL A 95 -2.01 20.44 -13.45
C VAL A 95 -3.24 20.68 -12.59
N LEU A 96 -3.35 19.99 -11.46
CA LEU A 96 -4.42 20.21 -10.48
C LEU A 96 -4.28 21.55 -9.74
N GLY A 97 -3.07 22.12 -9.64
CA GLY A 97 -2.84 23.48 -9.16
C GLY A 97 -3.46 23.76 -7.79
N ASP A 98 -4.23 24.85 -7.70
CA ASP A 98 -4.83 25.35 -6.45
C ASP A 98 -5.90 24.41 -5.84
N HIS A 99 -6.32 23.37 -6.56
CA HIS A 99 -7.18 22.32 -6.02
C HIS A 99 -6.44 21.43 -5.02
N VAL A 100 -5.11 21.47 -4.96
CA VAL A 100 -4.29 20.70 -4.01
C VAL A 100 -3.57 21.64 -3.04
N ARG A 101 -3.89 21.50 -1.74
CA ARG A 101 -3.22 22.23 -0.66
C ARG A 101 -2.23 21.31 0.06
N TYR A 102 -0.95 21.55 -0.19
CA TYR A 102 0.16 20.91 0.53
C TYR A 102 0.40 21.57 1.89
N GLY A 103 1.09 20.87 2.80
CA GLY A 103 1.32 21.31 4.17
C GLY A 103 0.04 21.49 5.00
N ALA A 104 -1.08 20.87 4.57
CA ALA A 104 -2.39 20.97 5.18
C ALA A 104 -2.76 19.63 5.84
N ARG A 105 -2.51 19.52 7.15
CA ARG A 105 -2.85 18.32 7.93
C ARG A 105 -4.30 18.37 8.36
N VAL A 106 -5.09 17.38 7.94
CA VAL A 106 -6.41 17.14 8.53
C VAL A 106 -6.24 16.60 9.96
N THR A 107 -6.88 17.25 10.92
CA THR A 107 -6.84 16.86 12.35
C THR A 107 -8.20 16.40 12.88
N GLY A 108 -9.28 16.61 12.12
CA GLY A 108 -10.61 16.16 12.48
C GLY A 108 -11.60 16.25 11.32
N ALA A 109 -12.56 15.35 11.27
CA ALA A 109 -13.72 15.44 10.38
C ALA A 109 -14.98 15.03 11.13
N SER A 110 -16.07 15.79 10.94
CA SER A 110 -17.38 15.51 11.54
C SER A 110 -18.50 16.12 10.70
N ARG A 111 -19.74 16.02 11.17
CA ARG A 111 -20.90 16.74 10.62
C ARG A 111 -21.04 18.09 11.30
N ARG A 112 -21.28 19.15 10.53
CA ARG A 112 -21.37 20.51 11.05
C ARG A 112 -22.42 20.60 12.17
N GLY A 113 -21.98 20.94 13.38
CA GLY A 113 -22.87 21.12 14.54
C GLY A 113 -23.61 19.86 14.99
N ARG A 114 -23.09 18.68 14.65
CA ARG A 114 -23.64 17.38 15.03
C ARG A 114 -22.48 16.50 15.47
N ASP A 115 -22.27 16.39 16.78
CA ASP A 115 -21.34 15.38 17.31
C ASP A 115 -21.86 13.96 17.00
N ARG A 116 -21.02 12.96 17.25
CA ARG A 116 -21.32 11.56 16.92
C ARG A 116 -22.63 11.05 17.51
N LEU A 117 -23.09 11.55 18.65
CA LEU A 117 -24.30 11.06 19.34
C LEU A 117 -25.58 11.71 18.82
N VAL A 118 -25.52 12.85 18.14
CA VAL A 118 -26.72 13.51 17.60
C VAL A 118 -27.24 12.80 16.35
N ASP A 119 -28.46 12.26 16.42
CA ASP A 119 -29.14 11.64 15.26
C ASP A 119 -29.84 12.64 14.35
N ALA A 120 -30.50 13.64 14.93
CA ALA A 120 -31.38 14.55 14.21
C ALA A 120 -30.67 15.30 13.07
N ASP A 121 -31.15 15.08 11.85
CA ASP A 121 -30.68 15.67 10.59
C ASP A 121 -29.17 15.52 10.31
N ARG A 122 -28.49 14.58 10.99
CA ARG A 122 -27.03 14.44 10.90
C ARG A 122 -26.54 14.23 9.47
N GLY A 123 -27.13 13.28 8.76
CA GLY A 123 -26.75 12.96 7.38
C GLY A 123 -27.03 14.08 6.36
N ALA A 124 -27.91 15.02 6.70
CA ALA A 124 -28.22 16.18 5.87
C ALA A 124 -27.25 17.36 6.08
N GLN A 125 -26.51 17.38 7.19
CA GLN A 125 -25.50 18.42 7.43
C GLN A 125 -24.27 18.21 6.56
N PRO A 126 -23.63 19.29 6.07
CA PRO A 126 -22.32 19.18 5.43
C PRO A 126 -21.27 18.68 6.42
N PHE A 127 -20.19 18.12 5.88
CA PHE A 127 -19.02 17.81 6.66
C PHE A 127 -18.32 19.11 7.09
N THR A 128 -17.68 19.08 8.26
CA THR A 128 -16.69 20.05 8.73
C THR A 128 -15.36 19.33 8.89
N VAL A 129 -14.33 19.81 8.21
CA VAL A 129 -12.98 19.26 8.22
C VAL A 129 -12.05 20.27 8.87
N HIS A 130 -11.39 19.88 9.95
CA HIS A 130 -10.42 20.68 10.68
C HIS A 130 -9.04 20.45 10.09
N VAL A 131 -8.32 21.55 9.85
CA VAL A 131 -7.03 21.55 9.18
C VAL A 131 -6.04 22.39 9.97
N VAL A 132 -4.81 21.90 10.08
CA VAL A 132 -3.65 22.65 10.57
C VAL A 132 -2.68 22.84 9.40
N ASP A 133 -2.35 24.08 9.09
CA ASP A 133 -1.36 24.39 8.04
C ASP A 133 0.10 24.21 8.54
N ALA A 134 1.07 24.39 7.64
CA ALA A 134 2.50 24.24 7.95
C ALA A 134 3.01 25.26 8.99
N ASP A 135 2.31 26.40 9.15
CA ASP A 135 2.61 27.43 10.16
C ASP A 135 1.90 27.15 11.51
N GLY A 136 1.16 26.05 11.62
CA GLY A 136 0.40 25.67 12.81
C GLY A 136 -0.94 26.39 12.96
N ARG A 137 -1.44 27.09 11.92
CA ARG A 137 -2.74 27.77 12.00
C ARG A 137 -3.87 26.77 11.80
N GLU A 138 -4.83 26.84 12.70
CA GLU A 138 -6.06 26.05 12.65
C GLU A 138 -7.12 26.72 11.77
N SER A 139 -7.79 25.93 10.93
CA SER A 139 -8.92 26.36 10.12
C SER A 139 -9.96 25.25 9.97
N ARG A 140 -11.13 25.62 9.45
CA ARG A 140 -12.22 24.68 9.16
C ARG A 140 -12.69 24.85 7.73
N VAL A 141 -12.92 23.72 7.06
CA VAL A 141 -13.48 23.66 5.71
C VAL A 141 -14.82 22.94 5.76
N LEU A 142 -15.83 23.50 5.10
CA LEU A 142 -17.10 22.79 4.88
C LEU A 142 -17.05 22.02 3.57
N ALA A 143 -17.58 20.81 3.56
CA ALA A 143 -17.59 19.94 2.39
C ALA A 143 -18.94 19.26 2.21
N ARG A 144 -19.36 19.05 0.95
CA ARG A 144 -20.56 18.25 0.65
C ARG A 144 -20.30 16.74 0.78
N ALA A 145 -19.05 16.33 0.61
CA ALA A 145 -18.59 14.95 0.71
C ALA A 145 -17.11 14.92 1.11
N VAL A 146 -16.67 13.78 1.65
CA VAL A 146 -15.28 13.53 2.04
C VAL A 146 -14.83 12.19 1.44
N VAL A 147 -13.75 12.22 0.68
CA VAL A 147 -13.06 11.03 0.18
C VAL A 147 -11.73 10.92 0.92
N ASP A 148 -11.59 9.92 1.77
CA ASP A 148 -10.38 9.70 2.56
C ASP A 148 -9.43 8.75 1.83
N ALA A 149 -8.38 9.33 1.25
CA ALA A 149 -7.33 8.67 0.51
C ALA A 149 -5.96 8.76 1.23
N ALA A 150 -5.96 8.95 2.56
CA ALA A 150 -4.74 9.21 3.33
C ALA A 150 -3.78 8.00 3.42
N GLY A 151 -4.23 6.82 2.98
CA GLY A 151 -3.45 5.57 3.03
C GLY A 151 -3.16 5.11 4.46
N THR A 152 -2.08 4.33 4.61
CA THR A 152 -1.67 3.71 5.89
C THR A 152 -0.22 3.99 6.27
N TRP A 153 0.58 4.56 5.35
CA TRP A 153 2.04 4.73 5.48
C TRP A 153 2.47 5.46 6.76
N ARG A 154 1.66 6.41 7.24
CA ARG A 154 1.95 7.21 8.44
C ARG A 154 1.81 6.47 9.76
N THR A 155 1.28 5.24 9.74
CA THR A 155 1.01 4.46 10.94
C THR A 155 1.60 3.05 10.78
N PRO A 156 2.93 2.89 10.93
CA PRO A 156 3.55 1.57 10.91
C PRO A 156 3.02 0.68 12.05
N ASN A 157 3.01 -0.62 11.79
CA ASN A 157 2.79 -1.61 12.81
C ASN A 157 4.03 -1.69 13.73
N PRO A 158 3.83 -2.00 15.02
CA PRO A 158 4.91 -2.02 15.97
C PRO A 158 5.77 -3.28 15.82
N ALA A 159 6.91 -3.31 16.50
CA ALA A 159 7.78 -4.47 16.57
C ALA A 159 7.19 -5.60 17.41
N GLY A 160 6.38 -5.26 18.43
CA GLY A 160 5.83 -6.23 19.38
C GLY A 160 4.92 -7.28 18.72
N ALA A 161 5.04 -8.52 19.19
CA ALA A 161 4.38 -9.68 18.59
C ALA A 161 2.85 -9.62 18.67
N ASP A 162 2.30 -8.97 19.71
CA ASP A 162 0.86 -8.82 19.97
C ASP A 162 0.21 -7.66 19.21
N GLY A 163 0.93 -7.02 18.28
CA GLY A 163 0.43 -5.85 17.55
C GLY A 163 0.40 -4.55 18.36
N LEU A 164 1.03 -4.57 19.53
CA LEU A 164 1.33 -3.41 20.38
C LEU A 164 2.83 -3.08 20.32
N PRO A 165 3.23 -1.83 20.61
CA PRO A 165 4.65 -1.49 20.77
C PRO A 165 5.33 -2.42 21.77
N ALA A 166 6.47 -2.98 21.39
CA ALA A 166 7.33 -3.70 22.32
C ALA A 166 7.74 -2.76 23.46
N LEU A 167 7.98 -3.32 24.65
CA LEU A 167 8.50 -2.54 25.77
C LEU A 167 9.83 -1.89 25.35
N GLY A 168 9.98 -0.59 25.58
CA GLY A 168 11.17 0.17 25.16
C GLY A 168 11.19 0.63 23.69
N GLU A 169 10.30 0.14 22.82
CA GLU A 169 10.26 0.50 21.38
C GLU A 169 10.19 2.02 21.17
N ARG A 170 9.27 2.69 21.85
CA ARG A 170 9.12 4.16 21.78
C ARG A 170 10.31 4.90 22.39
N ALA A 171 10.88 4.38 23.48
CA ALA A 171 12.00 5.01 24.18
C ALA A 171 13.32 4.94 23.38
N HIS A 172 13.41 3.99 22.44
CA HIS A 172 14.60 3.74 21.65
C HIS A 172 14.38 3.96 20.15
N ALA A 173 13.38 4.76 19.77
CA ALA A 173 12.99 5.00 18.37
C ALA A 173 14.16 5.45 17.47
N GLY A 174 15.18 6.12 17.99
CA GLY A 174 16.39 6.50 17.23
C GLY A 174 17.22 5.32 16.71
N LEU A 175 17.08 4.13 17.31
CA LEU A 175 17.73 2.89 16.87
C LEU A 175 16.85 2.09 15.89
N LEU A 176 15.60 2.51 15.67
CA LEU A 176 14.63 1.81 14.85
C LEU A 176 14.44 2.49 13.49
N SER A 177 14.08 1.69 12.49
CA SER A 177 13.58 2.13 11.19
C SER A 177 12.36 1.30 10.84
N TYR A 178 11.37 1.92 10.18
CA TYR A 178 10.19 1.23 9.65
C TYR A 178 10.18 1.21 8.11
N ALA A 179 11.29 1.60 7.49
CA ALA A 179 11.48 1.67 6.05
C ALA A 179 12.47 0.60 5.56
N VAL A 180 12.32 0.20 4.30
CA VAL A 180 13.28 -0.66 3.61
C VAL A 180 14.63 0.10 3.49
N PRO A 181 15.77 -0.54 3.81
CA PRO A 181 17.10 0.02 3.57
C PRO A 181 17.35 0.32 2.10
N ASP A 182 18.14 1.35 1.82
CA ASP A 182 18.56 1.71 0.46
C ASP A 182 20.06 1.44 0.31
N ALA A 183 20.44 0.51 -0.56
CA ALA A 183 21.85 0.23 -0.82
C ALA A 183 22.61 1.43 -1.41
N ALA A 184 21.92 2.40 -2.03
CA ALA A 184 22.54 3.63 -2.51
C ALA A 184 22.87 4.63 -1.38
N SER A 185 22.32 4.43 -0.17
CA SER A 185 22.56 5.26 1.03
C SER A 185 22.97 4.38 2.22
N PRO A 186 24.16 3.74 2.17
CA PRO A 186 24.52 2.64 3.06
C PRO A 186 24.98 3.09 4.46
N GLU A 187 25.15 4.39 4.73
CA GLU A 187 25.87 4.92 5.90
C GLU A 187 25.30 4.44 7.25
N ARG A 188 23.98 4.19 7.28
CA ARG A 188 23.28 3.71 8.47
C ARG A 188 23.61 2.24 8.78
N PHE A 189 23.99 1.45 7.79
CA PHE A 189 24.13 -0.02 7.86
C PHE A 189 25.54 -0.54 7.55
N ALA A 190 26.35 0.20 6.79
CA ALA A 190 27.69 -0.21 6.38
C ALA A 190 28.59 -0.53 7.57
N GLY A 191 29.13 -1.76 7.61
CA GLY A 191 30.01 -2.25 8.65
C GLY A 191 29.33 -2.42 10.02
N ARG A 192 27.99 -2.45 10.06
CA ARG A 192 27.18 -2.49 11.29
C ARG A 192 26.31 -3.73 11.34
N HIS A 193 25.78 -4.02 12.53
CA HIS A 193 24.81 -5.09 12.72
C HIS A 193 23.38 -4.56 12.62
N ALA A 194 22.60 -5.13 11.68
CA ALA A 194 21.19 -4.81 11.48
C ALA A 194 20.30 -6.02 11.82
N VAL A 195 19.24 -5.79 12.62
CA VAL A 195 18.19 -6.77 12.87
C VAL A 195 16.96 -6.40 12.05
N VAL A 196 16.47 -7.32 11.20
CA VAL A 196 15.22 -7.17 10.45
C VAL A 196 14.11 -7.96 11.15
N ILE A 197 13.00 -7.30 11.51
CA ILE A 197 11.82 -7.92 12.10
C ILE A 197 10.68 -7.92 11.06
N GLY A 198 10.14 -9.09 10.75
CA GLY A 198 9.02 -9.23 9.81
C GLY A 198 9.28 -10.30 8.75
N ALA A 199 8.25 -10.73 8.04
CA ALA A 199 8.35 -11.83 7.07
C ALA A 199 7.57 -11.58 5.77
N GLY A 200 7.13 -10.33 5.54
CA GLY A 200 6.46 -9.93 4.30
C GLY A 200 7.47 -9.57 3.20
N HIS A 201 6.96 -9.21 2.02
CA HIS A 201 7.80 -8.81 0.87
C HIS A 201 8.76 -7.66 1.20
N SER A 202 8.34 -6.68 2.01
CA SER A 202 9.23 -5.60 2.47
C SER A 202 10.42 -6.12 3.26
N ALA A 203 10.24 -7.14 4.11
CA ALA A 203 11.33 -7.74 4.87
C ALA A 203 12.30 -8.47 3.94
N LEU A 204 11.80 -9.24 2.96
CA LEU A 204 12.66 -9.88 1.96
C LEU A 204 13.46 -8.86 1.15
N HIS A 205 12.82 -7.76 0.74
CA HIS A 205 13.51 -6.69 0.03
C HIS A 205 14.59 -6.05 0.91
N ALA A 206 14.30 -5.79 2.18
CA ALA A 206 15.30 -5.29 3.11
C ALA A 206 16.49 -6.24 3.29
N ILE A 207 16.27 -7.55 3.34
CA ILE A 207 17.36 -8.54 3.36
C ILE A 207 18.23 -8.44 2.12
N ILE A 208 17.64 -8.24 0.94
CA ILE A 208 18.38 -8.11 -0.32
C ILE A 208 19.20 -6.81 -0.35
N GLU A 209 18.62 -5.68 0.06
CA GLU A 209 19.33 -4.39 0.11
C GLU A 209 20.49 -4.45 1.12
N LEU A 210 20.27 -5.05 2.29
CA LEU A 210 21.33 -5.25 3.28
C LEU A 210 22.41 -6.22 2.81
N ASP A 211 22.06 -7.29 2.07
CA ASP A 211 23.04 -8.21 1.49
C ASP A 211 23.95 -7.50 0.49
N ARG A 212 23.39 -6.59 -0.34
CA ARG A 212 24.18 -5.74 -1.25
C ARG A 212 25.13 -4.82 -0.47
N ILE A 213 24.64 -4.18 0.59
CA ILE A 213 25.49 -3.34 1.46
C ILE A 213 26.61 -4.19 2.08
N ALA A 214 26.31 -5.42 2.50
CA ALA A 214 27.30 -6.32 3.09
C ALA A 214 28.35 -6.81 2.09
N GLU A 215 28.01 -6.93 0.80
CA GLU A 215 28.98 -7.26 -0.26
C GLU A 215 30.02 -6.13 -0.46
N GLU A 216 29.59 -4.87 -0.37
CA GLU A 216 30.47 -3.70 -0.55
C GLU A 216 31.17 -3.26 0.76
N HIS A 217 30.59 -3.58 1.91
CA HIS A 217 31.07 -3.17 3.23
C HIS A 217 31.28 -4.38 4.17
N PRO A 218 32.49 -5.00 4.16
CA PRO A 218 32.82 -6.09 5.06
C PRO A 218 32.62 -5.72 6.53
N GLY A 219 32.08 -6.65 7.32
CA GLY A 219 31.71 -6.42 8.72
C GLY A 219 30.25 -6.02 8.93
N THR A 220 29.49 -5.80 7.86
CA THR A 220 28.03 -5.70 7.94
C THR A 220 27.46 -7.07 8.32
N ALA A 221 26.68 -7.12 9.41
CA ALA A 221 26.03 -8.33 9.90
C ALA A 221 24.51 -8.16 9.85
N ILE A 222 23.80 -9.24 9.53
CA ILE A 222 22.35 -9.22 9.34
C ILE A 222 21.73 -10.36 10.13
N THR A 223 20.81 -10.03 11.05
CA THR A 223 19.95 -11.00 11.71
C THR A 223 18.51 -10.78 11.27
N TRP A 224 17.86 -11.83 10.77
CA TRP A 224 16.46 -11.82 10.36
C TRP A 224 15.59 -12.56 11.37
N ALA A 225 14.80 -11.80 12.14
CA ALA A 225 13.91 -12.32 13.16
C ALA A 225 12.48 -12.49 12.62
N VAL A 226 11.98 -13.73 12.66
CA VAL A 226 10.63 -14.08 12.20
C VAL A 226 9.81 -14.76 13.30
N ARG A 227 8.53 -14.37 13.40
CA ARG A 227 7.60 -14.93 14.42
C ARG A 227 7.26 -16.40 14.18
N ARG A 228 7.25 -16.85 12.93
CA ARG A 228 6.87 -18.21 12.55
C ARG A 228 8.02 -19.19 12.81
N ALA A 229 7.68 -20.46 13.03
CA ALA A 229 8.67 -21.51 13.29
C ALA A 229 9.50 -21.86 12.04
N ASP A 230 8.98 -21.60 10.84
CA ASP A 230 9.70 -21.72 9.57
C ASP A 230 9.68 -20.42 8.76
N THR A 231 10.58 -20.36 7.78
CA THR A 231 10.66 -19.33 6.73
C THR A 231 10.25 -19.84 5.36
N ALA A 232 9.80 -21.10 5.23
CA ALA A 232 9.48 -21.73 3.94
C ALA A 232 8.40 -20.93 3.19
N ASN A 233 7.38 -20.46 3.92
CA ASN A 233 6.34 -19.59 3.36
C ASN A 233 6.79 -18.12 3.17
N ALA A 234 7.86 -17.69 3.84
CA ALA A 234 8.39 -16.34 3.70
C ALA A 234 9.15 -16.16 2.38
N PHE A 235 9.76 -17.22 1.83
CA PHE A 235 10.46 -17.17 0.55
C PHE A 235 9.56 -17.39 -0.69
N GLY A 236 8.23 -17.48 -0.53
CA GLY A 236 7.32 -17.79 -1.63
C GLY A 236 7.49 -19.19 -2.21
N GLY A 237 6.57 -19.60 -3.09
CA GLY A 237 6.47 -20.96 -3.65
C GLY A 237 7.59 -21.36 -4.62
N GLY A 238 8.65 -20.58 -4.73
CA GLY A 238 9.72 -20.78 -5.72
C GLY A 238 9.16 -20.72 -7.15
N ALA A 239 9.45 -21.74 -7.97
CA ALA A 239 8.92 -21.85 -9.33
C ALA A 239 7.43 -22.20 -9.41
N ALA A 240 6.79 -22.56 -8.29
CA ALA A 240 5.36 -22.85 -8.19
C ALA A 240 4.52 -21.64 -7.74
N ASP A 241 5.16 -20.49 -7.51
CA ASP A 241 4.46 -19.25 -7.21
C ASP A 241 3.74 -18.76 -8.49
N GLN A 242 2.46 -18.43 -8.38
CA GLN A 242 1.63 -17.98 -9.53
C GLN A 242 2.16 -16.68 -10.16
N LEU A 243 3.15 -16.06 -9.53
CA LEU A 243 3.81 -14.83 -9.94
C LEU A 243 5.32 -15.10 -10.00
N ALA A 244 5.82 -15.48 -11.19
CA ALA A 244 7.18 -15.96 -11.42
C ALA A 244 8.30 -15.11 -10.79
N ARG A 245 8.09 -13.80 -10.65
CA ARG A 245 9.10 -12.86 -10.10
C ARG A 245 8.99 -12.60 -8.59
N ARG A 246 7.88 -12.93 -7.92
CA ARG A 246 7.84 -13.01 -6.44
C ARG A 246 8.69 -14.16 -5.93
N GLY A 247 8.66 -15.28 -6.65
CA GLY A 247 9.61 -16.38 -6.45
C GLY A 247 11.08 -15.92 -6.57
N ALA A 248 11.40 -14.95 -7.43
CA ALA A 248 12.77 -14.43 -7.59
C ALA A 248 13.25 -13.65 -6.35
N LEU A 249 12.38 -12.85 -5.71
CA LEU A 249 12.70 -12.16 -4.45
C LEU A 249 13.04 -13.17 -3.35
N GLY A 250 12.21 -14.22 -3.23
CA GLY A 250 12.43 -15.29 -2.29
C GLY A 250 13.67 -16.14 -2.56
N VAL A 251 13.99 -16.40 -3.84
CA VAL A 251 15.23 -17.08 -4.24
C VAL A 251 16.46 -16.26 -3.87
N HIS A 252 16.44 -14.94 -4.08
CA HIS A 252 17.57 -14.09 -3.74
C HIS A 252 17.78 -13.99 -2.22
N ALA A 253 16.71 -13.77 -1.46
CA ALA A 253 16.78 -13.77 0.00
C ALA A 253 17.28 -15.12 0.53
N ARG A 254 16.86 -16.23 -0.08
CA ARG A 254 17.37 -17.57 0.25
C ARG A 254 18.86 -17.72 -0.03
N ARG A 255 19.36 -17.21 -1.17
CA ARG A 255 20.80 -17.21 -1.48
C ARG A 255 21.62 -16.42 -0.46
N ALA A 256 21.12 -15.28 0.01
CA ALA A 256 21.79 -14.48 1.06
C ALA A 256 21.94 -15.28 2.37
N VAL A 257 20.90 -16.03 2.74
CA VAL A 257 20.91 -16.95 3.90
C VAL A 257 21.86 -18.12 3.65
N GLU A 258 21.80 -18.77 2.49
CA GLU A 258 22.66 -19.93 2.14
C GLU A 258 24.15 -19.56 2.09
N ARG A 259 24.48 -18.31 1.74
CA ARG A 259 25.85 -17.77 1.78
C ARG A 259 26.34 -17.46 3.20
N GLY A 260 25.49 -17.65 4.23
CA GLY A 260 25.82 -17.44 5.63
C GLY A 260 25.92 -15.97 6.04
N ARG A 261 25.46 -15.02 5.20
CA ARG A 261 25.51 -13.58 5.49
C ARG A 261 24.33 -13.07 6.31
N VAL A 262 23.26 -13.87 6.36
CA VAL A 262 22.03 -13.56 7.11
C VAL A 262 21.79 -14.68 8.12
N GLU A 263 21.84 -14.34 9.40
CA GLU A 263 21.42 -15.23 10.48
C GLU A 263 19.89 -15.21 10.59
N VAL A 264 19.24 -16.36 10.44
CA VAL A 264 17.77 -16.45 10.54
C VAL A 264 17.38 -16.96 11.91
N VAL A 265 16.55 -16.18 12.63
CA VAL A 265 16.03 -16.53 13.94
C VAL A 265 14.52 -16.72 13.85
N THR A 266 14.06 -17.96 13.99
CA THR A 266 12.65 -18.35 13.89
C THR A 266 11.97 -18.46 15.25
N GLY A 267 10.62 -18.46 15.22
CA GLY A 267 9.80 -18.50 16.43
C GLY A 267 10.03 -17.30 17.34
N PHE A 268 10.54 -16.19 16.82
CA PHE A 268 10.98 -15.03 17.59
C PHE A 268 9.83 -14.02 17.71
N ARG A 269 9.20 -14.00 18.89
CA ARG A 269 8.07 -13.11 19.21
C ARG A 269 8.56 -11.95 20.04
N THR A 270 8.93 -10.85 19.39
CA THR A 270 9.47 -9.65 20.06
C THR A 270 8.53 -9.14 21.15
N ALA A 271 9.04 -9.01 22.37
CA ALA A 271 8.34 -8.47 23.52
C ALA A 271 8.95 -7.17 24.03
N GLU A 272 10.27 -7.02 23.92
CA GLU A 272 11.02 -5.91 24.48
C GLU A 272 12.19 -5.52 23.57
N ILE A 273 12.50 -4.23 23.56
CA ILE A 273 13.70 -3.65 22.97
C ILE A 273 14.42 -2.93 24.10
N ARG A 274 15.60 -3.45 24.45
CA ARG A 274 16.50 -2.84 25.44
C ARG A 274 17.58 -2.04 24.73
N ARG A 275 18.23 -1.15 25.47
CA ARG A 275 19.47 -0.50 25.04
C ARG A 275 20.63 -0.98 25.88
N THR A 276 21.68 -1.43 25.21
CA THR A 276 22.99 -1.72 25.80
C THR A 276 24.00 -0.85 25.08
N ASP A 277 24.64 0.06 25.81
CA ASP A 277 25.46 1.14 25.25
C ASP A 277 24.67 1.95 24.21
N ASP A 278 25.13 2.00 22.95
CA ASP A 278 24.46 2.68 21.84
C ASP A 278 23.73 1.70 20.88
N ARG A 279 23.50 0.46 21.32
CA ARG A 279 22.90 -0.60 20.51
C ARG A 279 21.59 -1.11 21.10
N ALA A 280 20.72 -1.58 20.22
CA ALA A 280 19.45 -2.20 20.57
C ALA A 280 19.62 -3.69 20.79
N VAL A 281 19.01 -4.23 21.84
CA VAL A 281 18.90 -5.66 22.09
C VAL A 281 17.43 -6.03 22.01
N VAL A 282 17.06 -6.78 20.98
CA VAL A 282 15.69 -7.27 20.79
C VAL A 282 15.51 -8.56 21.59
N VAL A 283 14.47 -8.61 22.41
CA VAL A 283 14.17 -9.74 23.31
C VAL A 283 12.78 -10.27 23.02
N ASP A 284 12.66 -11.59 22.95
CA ASP A 284 11.36 -12.25 22.75
C ASP A 284 10.61 -12.54 24.07
N GLU A 285 9.38 -13.00 23.95
CA GLU A 285 8.50 -13.40 25.07
C GLU A 285 9.09 -14.50 25.96
N GLN A 286 10.06 -15.27 25.47
CA GLN A 286 10.72 -16.35 26.21
C GLN A 286 12.01 -15.88 26.89
N GLY A 287 12.35 -14.59 26.75
CA GLY A 287 13.58 -14.00 27.28
C GLY A 287 14.82 -14.26 26.42
N ARG A 288 14.68 -14.81 25.21
CA ARG A 288 15.80 -14.96 24.28
C ARG A 288 16.16 -13.59 23.73
N ALA A 289 17.41 -13.19 23.91
CA ALA A 289 17.96 -11.92 23.45
C ALA A 289 18.81 -12.13 22.19
N LEU A 290 18.59 -11.31 21.17
CA LEU A 290 19.48 -11.24 20.00
C LEU A 290 20.78 -10.51 20.35
N ALA A 291 21.80 -10.67 19.51
CA ALA A 291 23.02 -9.89 19.62
C ALA A 291 22.72 -8.37 19.51
N PRO A 292 23.46 -7.49 20.23
CA PRO A 292 23.26 -6.05 20.13
C PRO A 292 23.38 -5.55 18.68
N ALA A 293 22.38 -4.83 18.20
CA ALA A 293 22.29 -4.30 16.85
C ALA A 293 22.43 -2.78 16.84
N ASP A 294 23.14 -2.25 15.86
CA ASP A 294 23.25 -0.80 15.66
C ASP A 294 21.91 -0.23 15.12
N VAL A 295 21.16 -1.05 14.38
CA VAL A 295 19.86 -0.67 13.81
C VAL A 295 18.87 -1.83 13.84
N VAL A 296 17.62 -1.55 14.20
CA VAL A 296 16.50 -2.50 14.10
C VAL A 296 15.52 -2.02 13.02
N VAL A 297 15.31 -2.82 11.99
CA VAL A 297 14.42 -2.55 10.86
C VAL A 297 13.11 -3.32 11.05
N VAL A 298 12.04 -2.62 11.39
CA VAL A 298 10.72 -3.17 11.72
C VAL A 298 9.80 -3.10 10.50
N LEU A 299 9.57 -4.24 9.86
CA LEU A 299 8.79 -4.37 8.63
C LEU A 299 7.60 -5.30 8.86
N THR A 300 6.78 -4.93 9.85
CA THR A 300 5.59 -5.67 10.30
C THR A 300 4.29 -5.13 9.69
N GLY A 301 4.39 -4.31 8.65
CA GLY A 301 3.27 -3.73 7.91
C GLY A 301 2.82 -2.37 8.45
N PHE A 302 1.66 -1.92 7.98
CA PHE A 302 1.05 -0.63 8.33
C PHE A 302 -0.44 -0.83 8.63
N ARG A 303 -1.10 0.21 9.13
CA ARG A 303 -2.54 0.21 9.45
C ARG A 303 -3.17 1.58 9.20
N PRO A 304 -4.49 1.67 9.00
CA PRO A 304 -5.16 2.96 8.83
C PRO A 304 -5.14 3.78 10.12
N ASP A 305 -5.10 5.10 9.98
CA ASP A 305 -5.38 6.04 11.07
C ASP A 305 -6.81 6.57 10.94
N HIS A 306 -7.67 6.25 11.92
CA HIS A 306 -9.04 6.74 12.00
C HIS A 306 -9.23 7.77 13.12
N THR A 307 -8.18 8.19 13.81
CA THR A 307 -8.29 9.05 15.00
C THR A 307 -8.96 10.40 14.67
N TYR A 308 -8.66 10.99 13.52
CA TYR A 308 -9.29 12.22 13.05
C TYR A 308 -10.73 12.02 12.52
N LEU A 309 -11.21 10.79 12.40
CA LEU A 309 -12.59 10.45 12.03
C LEU A 309 -13.42 10.01 13.24
N SER A 310 -12.93 10.22 14.47
CA SER A 310 -13.54 9.70 15.72
C SER A 310 -15.01 10.13 15.92
N GLU A 311 -15.38 11.28 15.37
CA GLU A 311 -16.73 11.86 15.42
C GLU A 311 -17.65 11.41 14.26
N LEU A 312 -17.18 10.56 13.35
CA LEU A 312 -17.96 9.96 12.27
C LEU A 312 -18.38 8.53 12.62
N ARG A 313 -19.56 8.13 12.15
CA ARG A 313 -20.13 6.78 12.37
C ARG A 313 -19.65 5.81 11.29
N LEU A 314 -18.37 5.43 11.37
CA LEU A 314 -17.75 4.49 10.43
C LEU A 314 -18.31 3.07 10.61
N ASP A 315 -18.61 2.41 9.49
CA ASP A 315 -18.94 0.98 9.43
C ASP A 315 -17.72 0.18 8.99
N LEU A 316 -16.95 -0.29 9.97
CA LEU A 316 -15.70 -1.03 9.76
C LEU A 316 -15.81 -2.45 10.31
N ASP A 317 -15.10 -3.37 9.65
CA ASP A 317 -14.79 -4.67 10.22
C ASP A 317 -13.84 -4.52 11.42
N PRO A 318 -14.15 -5.16 12.58
CA PRO A 318 -13.38 -4.96 13.81
C PRO A 318 -11.96 -5.55 13.76
N ALA A 319 -11.69 -6.52 12.88
CA ALA A 319 -10.38 -7.14 12.79
C ALA A 319 -9.49 -6.44 11.74
N LEU A 320 -10.04 -6.20 10.55
CA LEU A 320 -9.30 -5.61 9.44
C LEU A 320 -9.26 -4.08 9.49
N GLU A 321 -10.20 -3.43 10.17
CA GLU A 321 -10.38 -1.96 10.12
C GLU A 321 -10.66 -1.46 8.69
N ALA A 322 -11.27 -2.30 7.85
CA ALA A 322 -11.71 -2.00 6.49
C ALA A 322 -13.24 -1.77 6.45
N PRO A 323 -13.81 -1.08 5.44
CA PRO A 323 -15.25 -1.02 5.24
C PRO A 323 -15.86 -2.43 5.26
N ARG A 324 -16.92 -2.61 6.05
CA ARG A 324 -17.47 -3.94 6.37
C ARG A 324 -17.79 -4.78 5.13
N ARG A 325 -18.30 -4.15 4.07
CA ARG A 325 -18.76 -4.84 2.85
C ARG A 325 -17.62 -5.50 2.06
N ILE A 326 -16.40 -4.98 2.15
CA ILE A 326 -15.24 -5.56 1.43
C ILE A 326 -14.39 -6.49 2.31
N ALA A 327 -14.57 -6.44 3.63
CA ALA A 327 -13.68 -7.11 4.59
C ALA A 327 -13.53 -8.61 4.34
N ALA A 328 -14.63 -9.32 4.04
CA ALA A 328 -14.60 -10.74 3.77
C ALA A 328 -13.78 -11.09 2.51
N GLU A 329 -13.86 -10.23 1.47
CA GLU A 329 -13.20 -10.46 0.17
C GLU A 329 -11.70 -10.15 0.19
N ILE A 330 -11.25 -9.37 1.17
CA ILE A 330 -9.84 -8.96 1.30
C ILE A 330 -9.13 -9.65 2.47
N ASP A 331 -9.81 -10.54 3.21
CA ASP A 331 -9.22 -11.22 4.35
C ASP A 331 -8.00 -12.06 3.91
N PRO A 332 -6.79 -11.75 4.38
CA PRO A 332 -5.58 -12.47 3.97
C PRO A 332 -5.53 -13.92 4.45
N ASN A 333 -6.43 -14.34 5.34
CA ASN A 333 -6.58 -15.75 5.74
C ASN A 333 -7.39 -16.56 4.72
N ILE A 334 -8.12 -15.88 3.83
CA ILE A 334 -9.05 -16.50 2.86
C ILE A 334 -8.59 -16.26 1.42
N HIS A 335 -8.07 -15.07 1.12
CA HIS A 335 -7.79 -14.61 -0.24
C HIS A 335 -6.30 -14.29 -0.48
N SER A 336 -5.86 -14.41 -1.74
CA SER A 336 -4.51 -14.07 -2.21
C SER A 336 -4.54 -12.85 -3.14
N CYS A 337 -3.38 -12.22 -3.37
CA CYS A 337 -3.25 -11.09 -4.29
C CYS A 337 -3.73 -11.50 -5.71
N GLY A 338 -4.92 -11.06 -6.11
CA GLY A 338 -5.50 -11.32 -7.44
C GLY A 338 -6.86 -12.03 -7.45
N SER A 339 -7.34 -12.54 -6.31
CA SER A 339 -8.71 -13.12 -6.21
C SER A 339 -9.77 -12.13 -5.73
N VAL A 340 -9.35 -10.90 -5.40
CA VAL A 340 -10.23 -9.84 -4.88
C VAL A 340 -11.00 -9.20 -6.03
N GLN A 341 -12.33 -9.11 -5.88
CA GLN A 341 -13.20 -8.46 -6.85
C GLN A 341 -12.96 -6.95 -6.90
N ALA A 342 -13.39 -6.32 -8.00
CA ALA A 342 -13.46 -4.87 -8.06
C ALA A 342 -14.41 -4.34 -6.98
N THR A 343 -13.96 -3.36 -6.21
CA THR A 343 -14.77 -2.72 -5.16
C THR A 343 -15.10 -1.30 -5.59
N GLY A 344 -16.34 -0.87 -5.35
CA GLY A 344 -16.86 0.43 -5.80
C GLY A 344 -17.50 1.24 -4.68
N ALA A 345 -18.19 2.31 -5.06
CA ALA A 345 -18.84 3.25 -4.16
C ALA A 345 -19.78 2.55 -3.17
N ARG A 346 -20.53 1.55 -3.64
CA ARG A 346 -21.46 0.80 -2.79
C ARG A 346 -20.72 0.06 -1.67
N ASP A 347 -19.57 -0.54 -1.97
CA ASP A 347 -18.85 -1.37 -1.01
C ASP A 347 -18.06 -0.51 0.00
N LEU A 348 -17.69 0.70 -0.41
CA LEU A 348 -16.92 1.66 0.39
C LEU A 348 -17.77 2.67 1.17
N ALA A 349 -19.10 2.65 0.97
CA ALA A 349 -20.00 3.58 1.62
C ALA A 349 -20.18 3.27 3.11
N HIS A 350 -20.26 4.32 3.92
CA HIS A 350 -20.70 4.25 5.31
C HIS A 350 -22.16 4.73 5.40
N GLU A 351 -23.10 3.80 5.63
CA GLU A 351 -24.54 4.08 5.55
C GLU A 351 -24.98 5.24 6.46
N GLN A 352 -24.37 5.35 7.65
CA GLN A 352 -24.68 6.39 8.62
C GLN A 352 -23.96 7.72 8.36
N GLU A 353 -23.08 7.76 7.36
CA GLU A 353 -22.35 8.95 6.93
C GLU A 353 -22.41 9.14 5.40
N PRO A 354 -23.58 9.50 4.82
CA PRO A 354 -23.72 9.71 3.38
C PRO A 354 -22.70 10.71 2.82
N GLY A 355 -22.00 10.32 1.75
CA GLY A 355 -20.95 11.14 1.14
C GLY A 355 -19.57 11.01 1.80
N LEU A 356 -19.39 10.07 2.75
CA LEU A 356 -18.07 9.65 3.23
C LEU A 356 -17.65 8.35 2.53
N TYR A 357 -16.44 8.33 2.00
CA TYR A 357 -15.82 7.15 1.41
C TYR A 357 -14.37 7.01 1.87
N LEU A 358 -13.96 5.79 2.26
CA LEU A 358 -12.55 5.45 2.43
C LEU A 358 -12.08 4.73 1.17
N VAL A 359 -11.01 5.21 0.55
CA VAL A 359 -10.51 4.67 -0.73
C VAL A 359 -9.03 4.31 -0.65
N GLY A 360 -8.56 3.56 -1.65
CA GLY A 360 -7.18 3.16 -1.76
C GLY A 360 -6.72 2.21 -0.66
N MET A 361 -5.42 2.22 -0.33
CA MET A 361 -4.85 1.36 0.71
C MET A 361 -5.55 1.52 2.06
N LYS A 362 -6.13 2.69 2.35
CA LYS A 362 -6.86 2.92 3.61
C LYS A 362 -8.13 2.08 3.69
N SER A 363 -8.83 1.87 2.56
CA SER A 363 -10.02 1.02 2.54
C SER A 363 -9.67 -0.44 2.81
N TYR A 364 -8.46 -0.89 2.50
CA TYR A 364 -8.03 -2.27 2.75
C TYR A 364 -7.68 -2.53 4.22
N GLY A 365 -7.69 -1.49 5.06
CA GLY A 365 -7.37 -1.61 6.48
C GLY A 365 -6.00 -2.27 6.68
N ARG A 366 -6.00 -3.47 7.27
CA ARG A 366 -4.81 -4.27 7.55
C ARG A 366 -4.48 -5.32 6.49
N ALA A 367 -5.32 -5.48 5.46
CA ALA A 367 -5.08 -6.44 4.39
C ALA A 367 -3.92 -5.98 3.49
N PRO A 368 -2.89 -6.81 3.22
CA PRO A 368 -1.67 -6.40 2.55
C PRO A 368 -1.72 -6.46 1.00
N THR A 369 -2.88 -6.77 0.42
CA THR A 369 -3.02 -7.21 -0.98
C THR A 369 -3.53 -6.12 -1.95
N PHE A 370 -3.39 -4.85 -1.56
CA PHE A 370 -3.89 -3.72 -2.34
C PHE A 370 -3.09 -3.47 -3.63
N LEU A 371 -3.80 -3.08 -4.70
CA LEU A 371 -3.25 -2.75 -6.01
C LEU A 371 -3.69 -1.35 -6.44
N ALA A 372 -2.79 -0.60 -7.10
CA ALA A 372 -3.08 0.76 -7.55
C ALA A 372 -4.31 0.82 -8.47
N MET A 373 -4.44 -0.13 -9.40
CA MET A 373 -5.58 -0.26 -10.30
C MET A 373 -6.91 -0.44 -9.57
N THR A 374 -6.93 -1.25 -8.50
CA THR A 374 -8.13 -1.39 -7.66
C THR A 374 -8.50 -0.05 -7.04
N GLY A 375 -7.51 0.71 -6.56
CA GLY A 375 -7.73 2.07 -6.05
C GLY A 375 -8.30 3.03 -7.10
N TYR A 376 -7.84 2.96 -8.36
CA TYR A 376 -8.36 3.79 -9.43
C TYR A 376 -9.81 3.45 -9.78
N GLU A 377 -10.17 2.16 -9.79
CA GLU A 377 -11.56 1.74 -9.97
C GLU A 377 -12.47 2.22 -8.83
N GLN A 378 -12.00 2.09 -7.58
CA GLN A 378 -12.73 2.60 -6.41
C GLN A 378 -13.02 4.10 -6.56
N VAL A 379 -12.00 4.88 -6.93
CA VAL A 379 -12.12 6.32 -7.12
C VAL A 379 -13.10 6.67 -8.24
N ARG A 380 -12.99 6.02 -9.41
CA ARG A 380 -13.91 6.21 -10.54
C ARG A 380 -15.36 5.99 -10.10
N SER A 381 -15.62 4.87 -9.44
CA SER A 381 -16.95 4.49 -8.96
C SER A 381 -17.48 5.47 -7.91
N VAL A 382 -16.67 5.84 -6.92
CA VAL A 382 -17.03 6.81 -5.86
C VAL A 382 -17.38 8.17 -6.46
N VAL A 383 -16.57 8.67 -7.39
CA VAL A 383 -16.80 9.98 -7.99
C VAL A 383 -18.05 9.99 -8.89
N ALA A 384 -18.32 8.89 -9.61
CA ALA A 384 -19.59 8.71 -10.33
C ALA A 384 -20.80 8.80 -9.38
N MET A 385 -20.74 8.11 -8.24
CA MET A 385 -21.79 8.17 -7.21
C MET A 385 -21.97 9.59 -6.66
N LEU A 386 -20.89 10.31 -6.38
CA LEU A 386 -20.92 11.70 -5.90
C LEU A 386 -21.48 12.69 -6.94
N ALA A 387 -21.37 12.36 -8.23
CA ALA A 387 -21.99 13.08 -9.33
C ALA A 387 -23.48 12.75 -9.53
N GLY A 388 -24.02 11.76 -8.80
CA GLY A 388 -25.39 11.27 -8.97
C GLY A 388 -25.56 10.29 -10.12
N ASP A 389 -24.47 9.83 -10.72
CA ASP A 389 -24.44 8.86 -11.81
C ASP A 389 -24.30 7.44 -11.24
N VAL A 390 -25.42 6.94 -10.70
CA VAL A 390 -25.48 5.62 -10.03
C VAL A 390 -25.14 4.50 -11.00
N GLU A 391 -25.59 4.59 -12.25
CA GLU A 391 -25.31 3.56 -13.27
C GLU A 391 -23.81 3.46 -13.52
N ALA A 392 -23.10 4.58 -13.71
CA ALA A 392 -21.65 4.53 -13.88
C ALA A 392 -20.92 4.09 -12.62
N ALA A 393 -21.44 4.42 -11.44
CA ALA A 393 -20.85 3.96 -10.18
C ALA A 393 -20.93 2.44 -10.01
N GLU A 394 -22.02 1.81 -10.46
CA GLU A 394 -22.25 0.36 -10.32
C GLU A 394 -21.57 -0.48 -11.40
N ARG A 395 -21.17 0.10 -12.54
CA ARG A 395 -20.35 -0.61 -13.53
C ARG A 395 -18.98 -0.94 -12.95
N VAL A 396 -18.48 -2.13 -13.24
CA VAL A 396 -17.08 -2.52 -12.99
C VAL A 396 -16.27 -2.26 -14.26
N GLU A 397 -15.32 -1.35 -14.19
CA GLU A 397 -14.44 -1.00 -15.32
C GLU A 397 -12.97 -1.42 -15.08
N LEU A 398 -12.73 -2.21 -14.03
CA LEU A 398 -11.42 -2.79 -13.71
C LEU A 398 -11.07 -3.95 -14.65
N ALA A 399 -10.14 -3.70 -15.56
CA ALA A 399 -9.54 -4.74 -16.39
C ALA A 399 -8.22 -5.21 -15.76
N LEU A 400 -8.22 -6.39 -15.13
CA LEU A 400 -7.00 -7.04 -14.63
C LEU A 400 -6.30 -7.80 -15.78
N PRO A 401 -4.96 -7.72 -15.93
CA PRO A 401 -4.25 -8.51 -16.94
C PRO A 401 -4.44 -10.03 -16.75
N ASP A 402 -4.50 -10.78 -17.85
CA ASP A 402 -4.64 -12.24 -17.87
C ASP A 402 -3.52 -12.98 -17.10
N THR A 403 -2.36 -12.35 -16.92
CA THR A 403 -1.20 -12.90 -16.20
C THR A 403 -1.27 -12.75 -14.67
N GLY A 404 -2.34 -12.18 -14.14
CA GLY A 404 -2.44 -11.80 -12.72
C GLY A 404 -1.69 -10.51 -12.41
N VAL A 405 -2.22 -9.71 -11.48
CA VAL A 405 -1.89 -8.27 -11.32
C VAL A 405 -0.71 -8.03 -10.38
N CYS A 406 0.17 -9.03 -10.28
CA CYS A 406 1.41 -8.94 -9.52
C CYS A 406 2.56 -9.54 -10.35
N GLY A 407 2.55 -9.28 -11.66
CA GLY A 407 3.52 -9.77 -12.66
C GLY A 407 4.98 -9.50 -12.31
N GLY A 408 5.23 -8.59 -11.37
CA GLY A 408 6.41 -8.58 -10.51
C GLY A 408 7.61 -7.89 -11.12
N SER A 409 8.17 -6.91 -10.41
CA SER A 409 9.52 -6.42 -10.64
C SER A 409 10.53 -7.41 -10.10
N GLY A 410 11.22 -8.13 -10.99
CA GLY A 410 12.56 -8.63 -10.67
C GLY A 410 13.53 -7.46 -10.51
N LEU A 411 14.60 -7.65 -9.75
CA LEU A 411 15.71 -6.69 -9.67
C LEU A 411 16.60 -6.75 -10.93
N TYR A 412 17.39 -5.68 -11.08
CA TYR A 412 18.20 -5.22 -12.21
C TYR A 412 18.87 -6.25 -13.14
N ASP A 413 18.92 -5.86 -14.44
CA ASP A 413 19.75 -6.39 -15.53
C ASP A 413 19.83 -7.92 -15.69
N GLU A 414 18.68 -8.58 -15.82
CA GLU A 414 18.64 -9.75 -16.70
C GLU A 414 18.05 -9.33 -18.06
N PRO A 415 18.78 -9.55 -19.17
CA PRO A 415 18.26 -9.23 -20.49
C PRO A 415 16.93 -9.94 -20.70
N ALA A 416 15.95 -9.20 -21.20
CA ALA A 416 14.70 -9.77 -21.68
C ALA A 416 15.00 -10.71 -22.86
N GLY A 417 15.27 -11.99 -22.59
CA GLY A 417 15.71 -12.89 -23.63
C GLY A 417 16.21 -14.24 -23.13
N ALA A 418 15.30 -15.06 -22.59
CA ALA A 418 15.41 -16.52 -22.66
C ALA A 418 14.00 -17.12 -22.48
N ALA A 419 13.13 -16.91 -23.46
CA ALA A 419 11.99 -17.80 -23.66
C ALA A 419 12.57 -19.19 -23.96
N GLY A 420 12.71 -20.02 -22.93
CA GLY A 420 12.99 -21.43 -23.07
C GLY A 420 11.85 -22.05 -23.87
N GLY A 421 12.13 -22.42 -25.12
CA GLY A 421 11.19 -23.08 -26.01
C GLY A 421 10.64 -24.33 -25.34
N CYS A 422 9.35 -24.32 -25.02
CA CYS A 422 8.62 -25.52 -24.63
C CYS A 422 7.93 -26.07 -25.89
N CYS A 423 8.48 -27.16 -26.43
CA CYS A 423 7.85 -27.95 -27.46
C CYS A 423 6.53 -28.52 -26.92
N THR A 424 5.40 -27.89 -27.25
CA THR A 424 4.07 -28.45 -27.02
C THR A 424 3.77 -29.53 -28.07
N PRO A 425 3.38 -30.76 -27.68
CA PRO A 425 2.82 -31.71 -28.62
C PRO A 425 1.42 -31.25 -29.06
N ALA A 426 1.11 -31.43 -30.34
CA ALA A 426 -0.15 -31.00 -30.95
C ALA A 426 -1.37 -31.66 -30.27
N PRO A 427 -2.44 -30.92 -29.97
CA PRO A 427 -3.60 -31.45 -29.28
C PRO A 427 -4.38 -32.41 -30.20
N GLN A 428 -4.60 -33.65 -29.72
CA GLN A 428 -5.54 -34.58 -30.34
C GLN A 428 -6.99 -34.16 -30.01
N LEU A 429 -7.78 -33.92 -31.05
CA LEU A 429 -9.23 -33.77 -30.92
C LEU A 429 -9.87 -35.12 -30.57
N LEU A 430 -10.60 -35.15 -29.45
CA LEU A 430 -11.52 -36.24 -29.10
C LEU A 430 -12.92 -35.89 -29.60
N THR A 431 -13.44 -36.69 -30.52
CA THR A 431 -14.83 -36.59 -31.01
C THR A 431 -15.73 -37.47 -30.15
N ILE A 432 -16.81 -36.90 -29.60
CA ILE A 432 -17.82 -37.63 -28.80
C ILE A 432 -19.15 -37.72 -29.56
N GLY A 433 -19.71 -38.94 -29.67
CA GLY A 433 -21.04 -39.29 -30.21
C GLY A 433 -20.95 -40.08 -31.53
N GLY A 434 -21.12 -41.41 -31.56
CA GLY A 434 -22.39 -42.19 -31.62
C GLY A 434 -22.67 -42.56 -33.10
N SER A 435 -22.82 -43.79 -33.58
CA SER A 435 -23.58 -44.95 -33.10
C SER A 435 -23.26 -46.23 -33.93
N SER A 436 -23.27 -47.39 -33.26
CA SER A 436 -23.73 -48.76 -33.66
C SER A 436 -23.39 -49.43 -35.00
N GLU A 437 -23.20 -50.77 -34.89
CA GLU A 437 -23.16 -51.86 -35.92
C GLU A 437 -21.79 -52.14 -36.57
N SER A 438 -21.32 -53.37 -36.80
CA SER A 438 -21.85 -54.72 -36.66
C SER A 438 -20.70 -55.74 -36.53
N LEU A 439 -20.98 -56.88 -35.89
CA LEU A 439 -20.16 -58.09 -35.91
C LEU A 439 -19.95 -58.63 -37.34
N GLY A 440 -18.74 -59.12 -37.61
CA GLY A 440 -18.34 -59.87 -38.79
C GLY A 440 -16.90 -60.32 -38.68
#